data_AF-A0AAD8EEE7-F1
#
_entry.id   AF-A0AAD8EEE7-F1
#
_cell.length_a   1.000
_cell.length_b   1.000
_cell.length_c   1.000
_cell.angle_alpha   90.00
_cell.angle_beta   90.00
_cell.angle_gamma   90.00
#
_symmetry.space_group_name_H-M   'P 1'
#
loop_
_entity.id
_entity.type
_entity.pdbx_description
1 polymer ?
#
loop_
_entity_poly.entity_id
_entity_poly.type
_entity_poly.pdbx_seq_one_letter_code
_entity_poly.pdbx_strand_id
1 'polypeptide(L)'
;GVFSLKLVRVSVPQYKVRGDMAILECVYDLGGDTLYSVKWYKDNEEFYRYVPRSDTIKQSYKLEGVRVEHHLSNDKQVALKSVNLKSSGIYRCEVSAERPNFSSAEGEGRMEVASTKLYLCCLITKIYTPHIELLF
;
A
#
# COMPACT_ATOMS: atom_id res chain seq x y z
N GLY A 1 -28.02 1.64 -16.37
CA GLY A 1 -27.54 2.67 -15.43
C GLY A 1 -26.05 2.79 -15.61
N VAL A 2 -25.51 4.01 -15.57
CA VAL A 2 -24.05 4.22 -15.57
C VAL A 2 -23.56 3.92 -14.16
N PHE A 3 -22.57 3.03 -14.02
CA PHE A 3 -21.95 2.76 -12.73
C PHE A 3 -20.87 3.84 -12.48
N SER A 4 -20.62 4.18 -11.21
CA SER A 4 -19.58 5.15 -10.84
C SER A 4 -18.32 4.42 -10.35
N LEU A 5 -17.20 5.13 -10.26
CA LEU A 5 -16.00 4.67 -9.56
C LEU A 5 -16.33 4.05 -8.19
N LYS A 6 -15.78 2.87 -7.93
CA LYS A 6 -15.82 2.16 -6.65
C LYS A 6 -14.46 1.56 -6.34
N LEU A 7 -14.04 1.73 -5.10
CA LEU A 7 -12.90 1.00 -4.57
C LEU A 7 -13.37 -0.40 -4.14
N VAL A 8 -12.80 -1.43 -4.75
CA VAL A 8 -13.16 -2.82 -4.50
C VAL A 8 -12.37 -3.37 -3.30
N ARG A 9 -11.06 -3.13 -3.27
CA ARG A 9 -10.18 -3.62 -2.19
C ARG A 9 -8.88 -2.84 -2.14
N VAL A 10 -8.41 -2.54 -0.93
CA VAL A 10 -7.03 -2.13 -0.66
C VAL A 10 -6.36 -3.23 0.15
N SER A 11 -5.19 -3.68 -0.29
CA SER A 11 -4.43 -4.75 0.33
C SER A 11 -3.07 -4.23 0.75
N VAL A 12 -2.84 -4.22 2.07
CA VAL A 12 -1.57 -3.85 2.66
C VAL A 12 -1.12 -5.05 3.51
N PRO A 13 0.09 -5.59 3.32
CA PRO A 13 0.57 -6.68 4.16
C PRO A 13 0.63 -6.25 5.62
N GLN A 14 -0.09 -6.94 6.50
CA GLN A 14 -0.15 -6.58 7.91
C GLN A 14 1.22 -6.68 8.61
N TYR A 15 2.03 -7.67 8.24
CA TYR A 15 3.34 -7.91 8.81
C TYR A 15 4.39 -8.18 7.72
N LYS A 16 5.58 -7.59 7.90
CA LYS A 16 6.77 -7.88 7.09
C LYS A 16 8.01 -7.98 7.96
N VAL A 17 9.03 -8.68 7.47
CA VAL A 17 10.34 -8.69 8.10
C VAL A 17 11.23 -7.67 7.40
N ARG A 18 12.11 -7.03 8.16
CA ARG A 18 13.12 -6.13 7.61
C ARG A 18 13.89 -6.82 6.48
N GLY A 19 13.96 -6.16 5.34
CA GLY A 19 14.62 -6.64 4.12
C GLY A 19 13.65 -7.21 3.08
N ASP A 20 12.42 -7.55 3.48
CA ASP A 20 11.42 -8.12 2.57
C ASP A 20 10.97 -7.13 1.48
N MET A 21 10.34 -7.70 0.45
CA MET A 21 9.48 -6.96 -0.46
C MET A 21 8.05 -6.90 0.08
N ALA A 22 7.42 -5.72 0.00
CA ALA A 22 6.00 -5.55 0.29
C ALA A 22 5.24 -5.17 -0.98
N ILE A 23 4.12 -5.83 -1.21
CA ILE A 23 3.24 -5.59 -2.35
C ILE A 23 1.97 -4.95 -1.81
N LEU A 24 1.71 -3.72 -2.21
CA LEU A 24 0.50 -2.97 -1.91
C LEU A 24 -0.43 -3.06 -3.11
N GLU A 25 -1.70 -3.42 -2.91
CA GLU A 25 -2.66 -3.55 -4.01
C GLU A 25 -3.86 -2.63 -3.82
N CYS A 26 -4.30 -2.02 -4.92
CA CYS A 26 -5.46 -1.13 -4.97
C CYS A 26 -6.35 -1.56 -6.14
N VAL A 27 -7.38 -2.32 -5.81
CA VAL A 27 -8.36 -2.85 -6.76
C VAL A 27 -9.57 -1.92 -6.75
N TYR A 28 -9.93 -1.43 -7.93
CA TYR A 28 -11.04 -0.52 -8.14
C TYR A 28 -11.74 -0.85 -9.46
N ASP A 29 -13.04 -0.53 -9.52
CA ASP A 29 -13.90 -0.57 -10.69
C ASP A 29 -14.28 0.85 -11.06
N LEU A 30 -14.03 1.25 -12.31
CA LEU A 30 -14.36 2.60 -12.78
C LEU A 30 -15.85 2.75 -13.14
N GLY A 31 -16.60 1.67 -13.30
CA GLY A 31 -18.03 1.74 -13.62
C GLY A 31 -18.40 2.37 -14.97
N GLY A 32 -17.42 2.72 -15.79
CA GLY A 32 -17.59 3.50 -17.02
C GLY A 32 -16.90 4.87 -16.98
N ASP A 33 -16.42 5.28 -15.80
CA ASP A 33 -15.53 6.42 -15.66
C ASP A 33 -14.16 6.15 -16.29
N THR A 34 -13.42 7.23 -16.45
CA THR A 34 -12.05 7.21 -16.93
C THR A 34 -11.11 7.53 -15.79
N LEU A 35 -10.06 6.72 -15.60
CA LEU A 35 -9.06 6.98 -14.56
C LEU A 35 -8.34 8.31 -14.80
N TYR A 36 -8.35 9.16 -13.78
CA TYR A 36 -7.51 10.35 -13.71
C TYR A 36 -6.17 10.03 -13.02
N SER A 37 -6.21 9.49 -11.81
CA SER A 37 -4.99 9.11 -11.10
C SER A 37 -5.22 8.03 -10.04
N VAL A 38 -4.14 7.32 -9.69
CA VAL A 38 -4.03 6.51 -8.48
C VAL A 38 -2.87 7.04 -7.66
N LYS A 39 -3.09 7.29 -6.37
CA LYS A 39 -2.05 7.77 -5.45
C LYS A 39 -1.95 6.86 -4.26
N TRP A 40 -0.73 6.72 -3.76
CA TRP A 40 -0.44 6.05 -2.50
C TRP A 40 0.23 6.99 -1.52
N TYR A 41 -0.26 6.91 -0.28
CA TYR A 41 0.22 7.65 0.86
C TYR A 41 0.70 6.68 1.94
N LYS A 42 1.74 7.07 2.68
CA LYS A 42 2.10 6.44 3.95
C LYS A 42 2.05 7.52 5.02
N ASP A 43 1.26 7.30 6.06
CA ASP A 43 1.06 8.25 7.17
C ASP A 43 0.74 9.68 6.66
N ASN A 44 -0.12 9.76 5.65
CA ASN A 44 -0.56 10.97 4.93
C ASN A 44 0.47 11.65 4.02
N GLU A 45 1.67 11.08 3.85
CA GLU A 45 2.66 11.59 2.89
C GLU A 45 2.63 10.79 1.59
N GLU A 46 2.44 11.49 0.47
CA GLU A 46 2.39 10.88 -0.86
C GLU A 46 3.77 10.34 -1.25
N PHE A 47 3.84 9.07 -1.63
CA PHE A 47 5.10 8.46 -2.07
C PHE A 47 5.05 7.85 -3.47
N TYR A 48 3.84 7.65 -4.02
CA TYR A 48 3.67 7.13 -5.37
C TYR A 48 2.41 7.69 -6.03
N ARG A 49 2.51 7.95 -7.34
CA ARG A 49 1.42 8.43 -8.18
C ARG A 49 1.48 7.79 -9.56
N TYR A 50 0.33 7.35 -10.05
CA TYR A 50 0.11 6.87 -11.40
C TYR A 50 -0.88 7.79 -12.13
N VAL A 51 -0.49 8.37 -13.27
CA VAL A 51 -1.34 9.24 -14.11
C VAL A 51 -1.25 8.78 -15.57
N PRO A 52 -2.23 8.02 -16.09
CA PRO A 52 -2.12 7.38 -17.41
C PRO A 52 -1.98 8.36 -18.59
N ARG A 53 -2.41 9.62 -18.42
CA ARG A 53 -2.39 10.65 -19.47
C ARG A 53 -1.34 11.74 -19.26
N SER A 54 -0.35 11.48 -18.40
CA SER A 54 0.79 12.37 -18.21
C SER A 54 1.99 11.88 -19.01
N ASP A 55 2.88 12.81 -19.40
CA ASP A 55 4.19 12.48 -19.97
C ASP A 55 5.01 11.56 -19.03
N THR A 56 4.81 11.71 -17.71
CA THR A 56 5.42 10.85 -16.69
C THR A 56 4.34 10.02 -16.01
N ILE A 57 4.08 8.83 -16.56
CA ILE A 57 2.99 7.94 -16.10
C ILE A 57 3.16 7.52 -14.63
N LYS A 58 4.38 7.20 -14.19
CA LYS A 58 4.67 6.75 -12.83
C LYS A 58 5.62 7.74 -12.15
N GLN A 59 5.25 8.22 -10.98
CA GLN A 59 6.05 9.12 -10.17
C GLN A 59 6.21 8.55 -8.77
N SER A 60 7.37 8.71 -8.17
CA SER A 60 7.61 8.36 -6.77
C SER A 60 8.34 9.47 -6.06
N TYR A 61 7.97 9.72 -4.82
CA TYR A 61 8.54 10.77 -3.98
C TYR A 61 9.36 10.15 -2.86
N LYS A 62 10.40 10.85 -2.43
CA LYS A 62 11.30 10.35 -1.40
C LYS A 62 10.59 10.42 -0.05
N LEU A 63 10.33 9.26 0.54
CA LEU A 63 9.78 9.11 1.88
C LEU A 63 10.63 8.12 2.69
N GLU A 64 10.96 8.46 3.93
CA GLU A 64 11.77 7.59 4.79
C GLU A 64 11.09 6.23 4.99
N GLY A 65 11.87 5.14 4.86
CA GLY A 65 11.33 3.79 4.96
C GLY A 65 10.59 3.31 3.70
N VAL A 66 10.43 4.13 2.67
CA VAL A 66 9.74 3.74 1.44
C VAL A 66 10.72 3.74 0.26
N ARG A 67 10.78 2.62 -0.46
CA ARG A 67 11.57 2.48 -1.69
C ARG A 67 10.73 1.79 -2.75
N VAL A 68 10.15 2.57 -3.66
CA VAL A 68 9.31 2.05 -4.75
C VAL A 68 10.17 1.33 -5.79
N GLU A 69 9.70 0.16 -6.25
CA GLU A 69 10.25 -0.55 -7.39
C GLU A 69 9.34 -0.36 -8.61
N HIS A 70 9.69 0.60 -9.47
CA HIS A 70 8.85 1.07 -10.59
C HIS A 70 8.55 -0.02 -11.63
N HIS A 71 9.48 -0.95 -11.84
CA HIS A 71 9.29 -2.05 -12.79
C HIS A 71 8.21 -3.04 -12.34
N LEU A 72 7.95 -3.11 -11.04
CA LEU A 72 6.93 -3.97 -10.44
C LEU A 72 5.71 -3.19 -9.93
N SER A 73 5.58 -1.91 -10.30
CA SER A 73 4.50 -1.04 -9.86
C SER A 73 3.69 -0.49 -11.04
N ASN A 74 2.38 -0.35 -10.87
CA ASN A 74 1.43 0.20 -11.84
C ASN A 74 0.24 0.85 -11.09
N ASP A 75 -0.88 1.07 -11.77
CA ASP A 75 -2.08 1.67 -11.19
C ASP A 75 -2.79 0.78 -10.16
N LYS A 76 -2.60 -0.55 -10.21
CA LYS A 76 -3.24 -1.50 -9.30
C LYS A 76 -2.30 -2.00 -8.19
N GLN A 77 -0.99 -1.87 -8.36
CA GLN A 77 -0.02 -2.44 -7.45
C GLN A 77 1.20 -1.55 -7.28
N VAL A 78 1.71 -1.43 -6.05
CA VAL A 78 2.99 -0.79 -5.75
C VAL A 78 3.88 -1.73 -4.97
N ALA A 79 5.07 -2.00 -5.51
CA ALA A 79 6.08 -2.82 -4.87
C ALA A 79 7.07 -1.95 -4.10
N LEU A 80 7.25 -2.24 -2.80
CA LEU A 80 8.26 -1.64 -1.94
C LEU A 80 9.41 -2.63 -1.75
N LYS A 81 10.64 -2.22 -2.07
CA LYS A 81 11.84 -3.05 -1.89
C LYS A 81 12.54 -2.80 -0.56
N SER A 82 13.02 -3.88 0.04
CA SER A 82 13.85 -3.85 1.24
C SER A 82 13.25 -3.00 2.36
N VAL A 83 12.03 -3.35 2.78
CA VAL A 83 11.31 -2.66 3.85
C VAL A 83 12.12 -2.69 5.15
N ASN A 84 11.93 -1.69 6.00
CA ASN A 84 12.62 -1.57 7.28
C ASN A 84 11.65 -1.08 8.36
N LEU A 85 12.13 -0.86 9.59
CA LEU A 85 11.27 -0.48 10.71
C LEU A 85 10.52 0.85 10.47
N LYS A 86 11.07 1.76 9.66
CA LYS A 86 10.41 3.02 9.26
C LYS A 86 9.34 2.81 8.19
N SER A 87 9.29 1.65 7.55
CA SER A 87 8.21 1.26 6.66
C SER A 87 6.93 0.92 7.43
N SER A 88 6.95 0.73 8.75
CA SER A 88 5.71 0.60 9.53
C SER A 88 4.86 1.86 9.40
N GLY A 89 3.55 1.70 9.25
CA GLY A 89 2.62 2.82 9.13
C GLY A 89 1.29 2.45 8.47
N ILE A 90 0.43 3.46 8.30
CA ILE A 90 -0.84 3.35 7.57
C ILE A 90 -0.58 3.70 6.11
N TYR A 91 -0.97 2.80 5.22
CA TYR A 91 -0.87 2.98 3.77
C TYR A 91 -2.27 3.17 3.18
N ARG A 92 -2.48 4.30 2.53
CA ARG A 92 -3.77 4.67 1.92
C ARG A 92 -3.63 4.73 0.39
N CYS A 93 -4.53 4.07 -0.32
CA CYS A 93 -4.72 4.25 -1.75
C CYS A 93 -5.89 5.21 -2.00
N GLU A 94 -5.72 6.14 -2.93
CA GLU A 94 -6.76 7.04 -3.42
C GLU A 94 -6.84 6.91 -4.94
N VAL A 95 -8.03 6.61 -5.45
CA VAL A 95 -8.33 6.51 -6.88
C VAL A 95 -9.25 7.66 -7.26
N SER A 96 -8.94 8.35 -8.35
CA SER A 96 -9.74 9.47 -8.85
C SER A 96 -10.13 9.25 -10.31
N ALA A 97 -11.39 9.56 -10.64
CA ALA A 97 -11.92 9.60 -11.99
C ALA A 97 -11.75 11.00 -12.62
N GLU A 98 -11.74 11.05 -13.94
CA GLU A 98 -11.70 12.28 -14.74
C GLU A 98 -13.11 12.90 -14.89
N ARG A 99 -13.20 14.02 -15.63
CA ARG A 99 -14.46 14.53 -16.18
C ARG A 99 -15.35 13.40 -16.75
N PRO A 100 -16.68 13.52 -16.61
CA PRO A 100 -17.40 14.61 -15.94
C PRO A 100 -17.57 14.42 -14.43
N ASN A 101 -17.35 13.21 -13.91
CA ASN A 101 -17.77 12.85 -12.55
C ASN A 101 -16.79 13.34 -11.47
N PHE A 102 -15.48 13.40 -11.77
CA PHE A 102 -14.43 13.79 -10.82
C PHE A 102 -14.49 13.06 -9.46
N SER A 103 -15.12 11.89 -9.41
CA SER A 103 -15.30 11.13 -8.18
C SER A 103 -13.97 10.56 -7.69
N SER A 104 -13.80 10.47 -6.38
CA SER A 104 -12.68 9.77 -5.76
C SER A 104 -13.18 8.68 -4.81
N ALA A 105 -12.36 7.65 -4.62
CA ALA A 105 -12.58 6.59 -3.66
C ALA A 105 -11.25 6.20 -3.01
N GLU A 106 -11.26 5.91 -1.72
CA GLU A 106 -10.06 5.64 -0.94
C GLU A 106 -10.25 4.52 0.08
N GLY A 107 -9.13 3.93 0.48
CA GLY A 107 -9.07 2.86 1.46
C GLY A 107 -7.65 2.66 1.95
N GLU A 108 -7.51 2.04 3.10
CA GLU A 108 -6.23 1.96 3.79
C GLU A 108 -6.00 0.62 4.47
N GLY A 109 -4.75 0.36 4.82
CA GLY A 109 -4.34 -0.75 5.65
C GLY A 109 -3.04 -0.45 6.38
N ARG A 110 -2.82 -1.12 7.51
CA ARG A 110 -1.61 -0.94 8.33
C ARG A 110 -0.58 -2.02 8.03
N MET A 111 0.67 -1.63 7.85
CA MET A 111 1.81 -2.54 7.80
C MET A 111 2.69 -2.33 9.03
N GLU A 112 3.12 -3.43 9.64
CA GLU A 112 4.09 -3.46 10.73
C GLU A 112 5.34 -4.24 10.31
N VAL A 113 6.52 -3.63 10.38
CA VAL A 113 7.80 -4.27 10.02
C VAL A 113 8.58 -4.64 11.26
N ALA A 114 8.85 -5.94 11.41
CA ALA A 114 9.65 -6.47 12.51
C ALA A 114 11.11 -6.71 12.08
N SER A 115 12.04 -6.56 13.03
CA SER A 115 13.40 -7.06 12.86
C SER A 115 13.40 -8.59 12.86
N THR A 116 14.25 -9.23 12.06
CA THR A 116 14.40 -10.69 12.00
C THR A 116 14.65 -11.31 13.37
N LYS A 117 15.46 -10.65 14.22
CA LYS A 117 15.72 -11.10 15.61
C LYS A 117 14.45 -11.11 16.47
N LEU A 118 13.61 -10.10 16.34
CA LEU A 118 12.35 -9.99 17.08
C LEU A 118 11.33 -11.01 16.56
N TYR A 119 11.29 -11.22 15.24
CA TYR A 119 10.41 -12.21 14.61
C TYR A 119 10.74 -13.64 15.06
N LEU A 120 12.04 -14.02 15.05
CA LEU A 120 12.52 -15.29 15.59
C LEU A 120 12.18 -15.45 17.08
N CYS A 121 12.37 -14.41 17.89
CA CYS A 121 12.00 -14.44 19.30
C CYS A 121 10.51 -14.72 19.49
N CYS A 122 9.64 -14.03 18.72
CA CYS A 122 8.20 -14.22 18.79
C CYS A 122 7.74 -15.61 18.33
N LEU A 123 8.40 -16.20 17.33
CA LEU A 123 8.15 -17.58 16.91
C LEU A 123 8.59 -18.58 17.98
N ILE A 124 9.76 -18.38 18.59
CA ILE A 124 10.26 -19.22 19.67
C ILE A 124 9.28 -19.16 20.85
N THR A 125 8.85 -17.97 21.29
CA THR A 125 7.88 -17.87 22.39
C THR A 125 6.52 -18.49 22.03
N LYS A 126 6.04 -18.40 20.78
CA LYS A 126 4.83 -19.12 20.36
C LYS A 126 4.98 -20.65 20.43
N ILE A 127 6.16 -21.18 20.10
CA ILE A 127 6.44 -22.62 20.15
C ILE A 127 6.57 -23.11 21.61
N TYR A 128 7.31 -22.38 22.45
CA TYR A 128 7.62 -22.81 23.81
C TYR A 128 6.57 -22.37 24.86
N THR A 129 5.77 -21.35 24.56
CA THR A 129 4.72 -20.83 25.46
C THR A 129 3.43 -20.51 24.69
N PRO A 130 2.72 -21.52 24.16
CA PRO A 130 1.50 -21.31 23.36
C PRO A 130 0.29 -20.80 24.16
N HIS A 131 0.35 -20.82 25.50
CA HIS A 131 -0.78 -20.49 26.40
C HIS A 131 -0.76 -19.07 26.98
N ILE A 132 0.25 -18.25 26.66
CA ILE A 132 0.28 -16.85 27.10
C ILE A 132 -0.30 -16.01 25.96
N GLU A 133 -1.62 -15.87 25.94
CA GLU A 133 -2.26 -14.76 25.22
C GLU A 133 -1.64 -13.46 25.75
N LEU A 134 -1.02 -12.72 24.83
CA LEU A 134 -0.29 -11.50 25.12
C LEU A 134 -1.23 -10.49 25.77
N LEU A 135 -0.93 -10.12 27.02
CA LEU A 135 -1.29 -8.81 27.56
C LEU A 135 -0.65 -7.76 26.64
N PHE A 136 -1.46 -7.24 25.72
CA PHE A 136 -1.29 -5.94 25.08
C PHE A 136 -2.28 -4.97 25.70
#